data_AF-A0A9W9QYR4-F1
#
_entry.id   AF-A0A9W9QYR4-F1
#
_cell.length_a   1.000
_cell.length_b   1.000
_cell.length_c   1.000
_cell.angle_alpha   90.00
_cell.angle_beta   90.00
_cell.angle_gamma   90.00
#
_symmetry.space_group_name_H-M   'P 1'
#
loop_
_entity.id
_entity.type
_entity.pdbx_description
1 polymer ?
#
loop_
_entity_poly.entity_id
_entity_poly.type
_entity_poly.pdbx_seq_one_letter_code
_entity_poly.pdbx_strand_id
1 'polypeptide(L)'
;MSLEFLEFLEFLEGFESPPSNSESTDALNNELLVLRDSELGPRLDRAMREGEDIRYLYQAMQDAIWMHRETLVKELLRCKMPISSTYVQTAAEAKAKNILTIFFDNGWDINTPLDELNPPVLAFALEDREMTEWLLDRGADPNMRYELDYTPLPMLFKWLTCRLLIIYLVVVGMLP
;
A
#
# COMPACT_ATOMS: atom_id res chain seq x y z
N MET A 1 13.13 -27.67 8.29
CA MET A 1 12.17 -26.58 8.53
C MET A 1 11.74 -26.68 9.98
N SER A 2 11.86 -25.59 10.75
CA SER A 2 11.47 -25.56 12.16
C SER A 2 9.95 -25.46 12.31
N LEU A 3 9.41 -25.98 13.41
CA LEU A 3 7.98 -25.90 13.77
C LEU A 3 7.46 -24.45 13.73
N GLU A 4 8.31 -23.50 14.12
CA GLU A 4 8.06 -22.06 14.11
C GLU A 4 7.83 -21.48 12.69
N PHE A 5 8.41 -22.10 11.65
CA PHE A 5 8.18 -21.68 10.26
C PHE A 5 6.82 -22.15 9.74
N LEU A 6 6.30 -23.27 10.27
CA LEU A 6 4.97 -23.79 9.94
C LEU A 6 3.88 -23.00 10.67
N GLU A 7 4.07 -22.66 11.94
CA GLU A 7 3.16 -21.77 12.68
C GLU A 7 3.11 -20.36 12.05
N PHE A 8 4.22 -19.87 11.50
CA PHE A 8 4.26 -18.61 10.75
C PHE A 8 3.49 -18.69 9.42
N LEU A 9 3.50 -19.85 8.75
CA LEU A 9 2.70 -20.06 7.54
C LEU A 9 1.20 -20.21 7.87
N GLU A 10 0.84 -20.92 8.95
CA GLU A 10 -0.54 -20.99 9.44
C GLU A 10 -1.06 -19.60 9.87
N PHE A 11 -0.20 -18.73 10.41
CA PHE A 11 -0.53 -17.34 10.72
C PHE A 11 -0.78 -16.49 9.45
N LEU A 12 -0.06 -16.75 8.36
CA LEU A 12 -0.30 -16.09 7.07
C LEU A 12 -1.53 -16.64 6.34
N GLU A 13 -1.93 -17.89 6.60
CA GLU A 13 -3.18 -18.48 6.12
C GLU A 13 -4.43 -17.93 6.83
N GLY A 14 -4.26 -17.18 7.93
CA GLY A 14 -5.34 -16.55 8.70
C GLY A 14 -5.83 -15.20 8.18
N PHE A 15 -5.22 -14.63 7.14
CA PHE A 15 -5.82 -13.49 6.45
C PHE A 15 -7.07 -13.97 5.74
N GLU A 16 -8.24 -13.59 6.28
CA GLU A 16 -9.53 -13.81 5.62
C GLU A 16 -9.38 -13.49 4.14
N SER A 17 -9.60 -14.49 3.29
CA SER A 17 -9.78 -14.27 1.87
C SER A 17 -10.76 -13.10 1.73
N PRO A 18 -10.40 -12.03 0.98
CA PRO A 18 -11.31 -10.91 0.82
C PRO A 18 -12.66 -11.45 0.35
N PRO A 19 -13.77 -10.81 0.76
CA PRO A 19 -15.11 -11.31 0.47
C PRO A 19 -15.19 -11.69 -1.00
N SER A 20 -15.57 -12.95 -1.29
CA SER A 20 -15.71 -13.43 -2.66
C SER A 20 -16.52 -12.41 -3.46
N ASN A 21 -15.84 -11.74 -4.38
CA ASN A 21 -16.47 -10.81 -5.28
C ASN A 21 -17.57 -11.54 -6.07
N SER A 22 -18.63 -10.82 -6.40
CA SER A 22 -19.61 -11.35 -7.34
C SER A 22 -18.98 -11.44 -8.73
N GLU A 23 -19.47 -12.35 -9.59
CA GLU A 23 -19.02 -12.42 -10.99
C GLU A 23 -19.17 -11.05 -11.72
N SER A 24 -20.16 -10.24 -11.32
CA SER A 24 -20.35 -8.86 -11.81
C SER A 24 -19.19 -7.95 -11.44
N THR A 25 -18.76 -7.99 -10.17
CA THR A 25 -17.64 -7.20 -9.64
C THR A 25 -16.33 -7.60 -10.30
N ASP A 26 -16.09 -8.90 -10.49
CA ASP A 26 -14.87 -9.39 -11.15
C ASP A 26 -14.83 -9.01 -12.63
N ALA A 27 -15.97 -9.06 -13.32
CA ALA A 27 -16.07 -8.58 -14.70
C ALA A 27 -15.75 -7.08 -14.78
N LEU A 28 -16.29 -6.28 -13.85
CA LEU A 28 -16.01 -4.84 -13.78
C LEU A 28 -14.54 -4.54 -13.47
N ASN A 29 -13.92 -5.24 -12.52
CA ASN A 29 -12.50 -5.08 -12.20
C ASN A 29 -11.63 -5.29 -13.45
N ASN A 30 -11.86 -6.37 -14.20
CA ASN A 30 -11.13 -6.66 -15.43
C ASN A 30 -11.41 -5.63 -16.55
N GLU A 31 -12.66 -5.18 -16.66
CA GLU A 31 -13.06 -4.18 -17.67
C GLU A 31 -12.35 -2.84 -17.45
N LEU A 32 -12.32 -2.34 -16.21
CA LEU A 32 -11.66 -1.07 -15.88
C LEU A 32 -10.17 -1.08 -16.25
N LEU A 33 -9.55 -2.26 -16.26
CA LEU A 33 -8.14 -2.40 -16.62
C LEU A 33 -7.85 -2.38 -18.12
N VAL A 34 -8.86 -2.38 -19.00
CA VAL A 34 -8.63 -2.32 -20.46
C VAL A 34 -9.22 -1.06 -21.09
N LEU A 35 -10.04 -0.33 -20.35
CA LEU A 35 -10.64 0.92 -20.80
C LEU A 35 -9.59 2.03 -20.97
N ARG A 36 -9.89 2.94 -21.91
CA ARG A 36 -9.10 4.16 -22.07
C ARG A 36 -9.43 5.15 -20.97
N ASP A 37 -8.47 6.00 -20.65
CA ASP A 37 -8.59 7.06 -19.64
C ASP A 37 -9.87 7.90 -19.76
N SER A 38 -10.27 8.25 -21.00
CA SER A 38 -11.51 9.01 -21.28
C SER A 38 -12.81 8.27 -20.94
N GLU A 39 -12.76 6.94 -20.82
CA GLU A 39 -13.92 6.07 -20.62
C GLU A 39 -14.10 5.67 -19.16
N LEU A 40 -13.06 5.83 -18.33
CA LEU A 40 -13.05 5.42 -16.93
C LEU A 40 -14.10 6.16 -16.09
N GLY A 41 -14.11 7.49 -16.15
CA GLY A 41 -15.06 8.31 -15.39
C GLY A 41 -16.53 7.96 -15.68
N PRO A 42 -16.98 7.98 -16.96
CA PRO A 42 -18.34 7.59 -17.31
C PRO A 42 -18.70 6.16 -16.92
N ARG A 43 -17.74 5.22 -16.99
CA ARG A 43 -17.96 3.82 -16.63
C ARG A 43 -18.14 3.63 -15.13
N LEU A 44 -17.29 4.26 -14.33
CA LEU A 44 -17.38 4.25 -12.87
C LEU A 44 -18.65 4.94 -12.40
N ASP A 45 -18.99 6.10 -12.96
CA ASP A 45 -20.24 6.80 -12.64
C ASP A 45 -21.48 5.94 -12.94
N ARG A 46 -21.41 5.09 -13.99
CA ARG A 46 -22.47 4.12 -14.29
C ARG A 46 -22.53 3.02 -13.23
N ALA A 47 -21.40 2.40 -12.89
CA ALA A 47 -21.33 1.36 -11.87
C ALA A 47 -21.91 1.85 -10.52
N MET A 48 -21.53 3.06 -10.10
CA MET A 48 -22.04 3.65 -8.85
C MET A 48 -23.56 3.91 -8.88
N ARG A 49 -24.14 4.19 -10.06
CA ARG A 49 -25.60 4.30 -10.22
C ARG A 49 -26.31 2.95 -10.24
N GLU A 50 -25.63 1.92 -10.71
CA GLU A 50 -26.13 0.53 -10.71
C GLU A 50 -26.13 -0.09 -9.31
N GLY A 51 -25.55 0.60 -8.33
CA GLY A 51 -25.53 0.18 -6.92
C GLY A 51 -24.28 -0.59 -6.53
N GLU A 52 -23.25 -0.63 -7.39
CA GLU A 52 -21.96 -1.20 -7.06
C GLU A 52 -21.30 -0.40 -5.94
N ASP A 53 -20.87 -1.08 -4.88
CA ASP A 53 -20.12 -0.46 -3.80
C ASP A 53 -18.65 -0.34 -4.22
N ILE A 54 -18.15 0.90 -4.24
CA ILE A 54 -16.79 1.23 -4.66
C ILE A 54 -15.73 0.39 -3.93
N ARG A 55 -16.00 -0.03 -2.68
CA ARG A 55 -15.08 -0.82 -1.85
C ARG A 55 -14.78 -2.20 -2.42
N TYR A 56 -15.67 -2.76 -3.25
CA TYR A 56 -15.42 -4.03 -3.93
C TYR A 56 -14.48 -3.90 -5.14
N LEU A 57 -14.13 -2.68 -5.55
CA LEU A 57 -13.14 -2.42 -6.60
C LEU A 57 -11.71 -2.34 -6.05
N TYR A 58 -11.44 -2.90 -4.87
CA TYR A 58 -10.11 -2.87 -4.25
C TYR A 58 -9.07 -3.56 -5.13
N GLN A 59 -9.47 -4.60 -5.88
CA GLN A 59 -8.59 -5.29 -6.81
C GLN A 59 -8.23 -4.40 -8.01
N ALA A 60 -9.21 -3.73 -8.62
CA ALA A 60 -8.91 -2.74 -9.67
C ALA A 60 -7.99 -1.61 -9.18
N MET A 61 -8.12 -1.18 -7.92
CA MET A 61 -7.19 -0.22 -7.31
C MET A 61 -5.77 -0.80 -7.21
N GLN A 62 -5.60 -2.01 -6.66
CA GLN A 62 -4.28 -2.66 -6.55
C GLN A 62 -3.62 -2.90 -7.92
N ASP A 63 -4.40 -3.37 -8.90
CA ASP A 63 -3.91 -3.58 -10.26
C ASP A 63 -3.55 -2.25 -10.94
N ALA A 64 -4.33 -1.19 -10.71
CA ALA A 64 -3.99 0.15 -11.20
C ALA A 64 -2.67 0.66 -10.60
N ILE A 65 -2.41 0.37 -9.32
CA ILE A 65 -1.16 0.73 -8.65
C ILE A 65 0.02 0.00 -9.27
N TRP A 66 -0.06 -1.33 -9.39
CA TRP A 66 0.99 -2.16 -10.00
C TRP A 66 1.28 -1.79 -11.46
N MET A 67 0.24 -1.38 -12.20
CA MET A 67 0.36 -0.95 -13.59
C MET A 67 0.70 0.53 -13.75
N HIS A 68 0.96 1.27 -12.65
CA HIS A 68 1.22 2.70 -12.64
C HIS A 68 0.13 3.56 -13.33
N ARG A 69 -1.13 3.13 -13.28
CA ARG A 69 -2.26 3.83 -13.90
C ARG A 69 -2.86 4.90 -13.01
N GLU A 70 -2.21 6.06 -13.04
CA GLU A 70 -2.62 7.24 -12.29
C GLU A 70 -4.06 7.68 -12.56
N THR A 71 -4.51 7.65 -13.81
CA THR A 71 -5.87 8.12 -14.17
C THR A 71 -6.94 7.24 -13.52
N LEU A 72 -6.76 5.92 -13.54
CA LEU A 72 -7.69 4.99 -12.89
C LEU A 72 -7.70 5.17 -11.36
N VAL A 73 -6.52 5.33 -10.74
CA VAL A 73 -6.43 5.65 -9.31
C VAL A 73 -7.19 6.94 -9.00
N LYS A 74 -6.96 8.02 -9.76
CA LYS A 74 -7.64 9.32 -9.57
C LYS A 74 -9.15 9.19 -9.69
N GLU A 75 -9.64 8.44 -10.67
CA GLU A 75 -11.08 8.23 -10.85
C GLU A 75 -11.71 7.40 -9.72
N LEU A 76 -11.02 6.35 -9.24
CA LEU A 76 -11.49 5.57 -8.09
C LEU A 76 -11.57 6.44 -6.83
N LEU A 77 -10.57 7.29 -6.57
CA LEU A 77 -10.59 8.25 -5.46
C LEU A 77 -11.69 9.31 -5.65
N ARG A 78 -11.96 9.77 -6.88
CA ARG A 78 -13.08 10.68 -7.20
C ARG A 78 -14.41 10.06 -6.81
N CYS A 79 -14.58 8.76 -7.04
CA CYS A 79 -15.73 7.96 -6.61
C CYS A 79 -15.76 7.65 -5.11
N LYS A 80 -14.92 8.31 -4.30
CA LYS A 80 -14.85 8.17 -2.83
C LYS A 80 -14.37 6.79 -2.37
N MET A 81 -13.57 6.11 -3.18
CA MET A 81 -12.79 4.97 -2.69
C MET A 81 -11.90 5.45 -1.52
N PRO A 82 -12.00 4.84 -0.33
CA PRO A 82 -11.12 5.19 0.78
C PRO A 82 -9.69 4.76 0.46
N ILE A 83 -8.71 5.60 0.81
CA ILE A 83 -7.30 5.21 0.77
C ILE A 83 -7.06 4.29 1.96
N SER A 84 -6.65 3.05 1.70
CA SER A 84 -6.24 2.10 2.73
C SER A 84 -4.72 2.02 2.81
N SER A 85 -4.22 1.58 3.97
CA SER A 85 -2.80 1.31 4.16
C SER A 85 -2.27 0.25 3.20
N THR A 86 -3.08 -0.73 2.82
CA THR A 86 -2.75 -1.72 1.79
C THR A 86 -2.38 -1.05 0.47
N TYR A 87 -3.13 -0.05 0.02
CA TYR A 87 -2.82 0.65 -1.23
C TYR A 87 -1.51 1.43 -1.15
N VAL A 88 -1.23 2.06 0.00
CA VAL A 88 0.01 2.79 0.24
C VAL A 88 1.22 1.84 0.29
N GLN A 89 1.07 0.70 0.96
CA GLN A 89 2.07 -0.37 0.96
C GLN A 89 2.36 -0.85 -0.46
N THR A 90 1.33 -1.23 -1.21
CA THR A 90 1.46 -1.72 -2.59
C THR A 90 2.12 -0.68 -3.49
N ALA A 91 1.79 0.62 -3.34
CA ALA A 91 2.42 1.67 -4.13
C ALA A 91 3.89 1.87 -3.79
N ALA A 92 4.30 1.66 -2.54
CA ALA A 92 5.71 1.70 -2.15
C ALA A 92 6.49 0.51 -2.70
N GLU A 93 5.94 -0.70 -2.60
CA GLU A 93 6.52 -1.93 -3.14
C GLU A 93 6.64 -1.87 -4.68
N ALA A 94 5.62 -1.33 -5.35
CA ALA A 94 5.62 -1.08 -6.79
C ALA A 94 6.46 0.14 -7.21
N LYS A 95 7.06 0.88 -6.26
CA LYS A 95 7.86 2.10 -6.51
C LYS A 95 7.08 3.18 -7.27
N ALA A 96 5.76 3.21 -7.10
CA ALA A 96 4.84 4.07 -7.82
C ALA A 96 4.79 5.48 -7.20
N LYS A 97 5.90 6.23 -7.33
CA LYS A 97 6.09 7.59 -6.78
C LYS A 97 4.94 8.56 -7.11
N ASN A 98 4.46 8.54 -8.36
CA ASN A 98 3.35 9.40 -8.78
C ASN A 98 2.04 9.04 -8.08
N ILE A 99 1.80 7.75 -7.85
CA ILE A 99 0.61 7.26 -7.16
C ILE A 99 0.66 7.56 -5.66
N LEU A 100 1.82 7.38 -5.02
CA LEU A 100 2.01 7.83 -3.64
C LEU A 100 1.80 9.34 -3.51
N THR A 101 2.27 10.13 -4.47
CA THR A 101 2.00 11.57 -4.50
C THR A 101 0.50 11.85 -4.56
N ILE A 102 -0.25 11.12 -5.41
CA ILE A 102 -1.72 11.22 -5.45
C ILE A 102 -2.34 10.90 -4.08
N PHE A 103 -1.88 9.86 -3.39
CA PHE A 103 -2.41 9.52 -2.06
C PHE A 103 -2.10 10.60 -1.01
N PHE A 104 -0.88 11.14 -1.00
CA PHE A 104 -0.48 12.22 -0.09
C PHE A 104 -1.24 13.51 -0.37
N ASP A 105 -1.43 13.86 -1.65
CA ASP A 105 -2.23 15.02 -2.08
C ASP A 105 -3.72 14.86 -1.69
N ASN A 106 -4.19 13.62 -1.53
CA ASN A 106 -5.52 13.29 -1.02
C ASN A 106 -5.56 13.16 0.52
N GLY A 107 -4.53 13.62 1.22
CA GLY A 107 -4.50 13.77 2.67
C GLY A 107 -3.99 12.57 3.45
N TRP A 108 -3.42 11.55 2.79
CA TRP A 108 -2.71 10.49 3.51
C TRP A 108 -1.41 11.03 4.12
N ASP A 109 -1.27 10.96 5.44
CA ASP A 109 -0.04 11.37 6.12
C ASP A 109 1.05 10.30 5.92
N ILE A 110 2.20 10.71 5.39
CA ILE A 110 3.37 9.86 5.10
C ILE A 110 3.89 9.12 6.34
N ASN A 111 3.63 9.65 7.55
CA ASN A 111 4.03 9.06 8.81
C ASN A 111 2.93 8.21 9.47
N THR A 112 1.79 7.99 8.80
CA THR A 112 0.73 7.11 9.28
C THR A 112 1.24 5.66 9.34
N PRO A 113 1.14 4.98 10.49
CA PRO A 113 1.37 3.53 10.57
C PRO A 113 0.42 2.79 9.64
N LEU A 114 0.91 1.77 8.92
CA LEU A 114 0.07 1.06 7.95
C LEU A 114 -0.94 0.14 8.64
N ASP A 115 -0.56 -0.52 9.73
CA ASP A 115 -1.52 -1.19 10.61
C ASP A 115 -0.94 -1.36 12.01
N GLU A 116 -1.63 -2.13 12.83
CA GLU A 116 -1.21 -2.44 14.19
C GLU A 116 0.16 -3.08 14.28
N LEU A 117 0.73 -3.69 13.22
CA LEU A 117 2.01 -4.39 13.20
C LEU A 117 3.02 -3.78 12.21
N ASN A 118 2.57 -2.92 11.31
CA ASN A 118 3.35 -2.37 10.22
C ASN A 118 3.63 -0.86 10.43
N PRO A 119 4.91 -0.45 10.49
CA PRO A 119 5.31 0.94 10.62
C PRO A 119 5.00 1.74 9.35
N PRO A 120 5.23 3.07 9.35
CA PRO A 120 4.96 3.91 8.20
C PRO A 120 5.67 3.46 6.91
N VAL A 121 5.18 3.97 5.79
CA VAL A 121 5.52 3.55 4.41
C VAL A 121 7.03 3.51 4.12
N LEU A 122 7.84 4.31 4.82
CA LEU A 122 9.31 4.31 4.70
C LEU A 122 9.93 2.92 4.90
N ALA A 123 9.37 2.09 5.80
CA ALA A 123 9.91 0.76 6.07
C ALA A 123 9.82 -0.21 4.88
N PHE A 124 8.93 0.05 3.93
CA PHE A 124 8.72 -0.76 2.73
C PHE A 124 9.60 -0.33 1.56
N ALA A 125 10.32 0.78 1.69
CA ALA A 125 11.20 1.31 0.65
C ALA A 125 12.68 1.00 0.88
N LEU A 126 13.07 0.41 2.02
CA LEU A 126 14.47 0.36 2.47
C LEU A 126 15.43 -0.40 1.56
N GLU A 127 14.93 -1.35 0.78
CA GLU A 127 15.73 -2.08 -0.20
C GLU A 127 16.00 -1.25 -1.47
N ASP A 128 15.25 -0.17 -1.67
CA ASP A 128 15.38 0.74 -2.79
C ASP A 128 15.83 2.12 -2.31
N ARG A 129 17.11 2.42 -2.57
CA ARG A 129 17.72 3.70 -2.18
C ARG A 129 16.98 4.91 -2.76
N GLU A 130 16.61 4.85 -4.04
CA GLU A 130 15.98 5.98 -4.74
C GLU A 130 14.57 6.25 -4.21
N MET A 131 13.86 5.20 -3.79
CA MET A 131 12.55 5.30 -3.17
C MET A 131 12.65 5.79 -1.72
N THR A 132 13.65 5.30 -0.99
CA THR A 132 13.94 5.72 0.38
C THR A 132 14.27 7.22 0.43
N GLU A 133 15.21 7.68 -0.41
CA GLU A 133 15.57 9.09 -0.52
C GLU A 133 14.34 9.94 -0.88
N TRP A 134 13.53 9.47 -1.84
CA TRP A 134 12.32 10.17 -2.27
C TRP A 134 11.24 10.32 -1.18
N LEU A 135 11.10 9.33 -0.30
CA LEU A 135 10.19 9.38 0.86
C LEU A 135 10.74 10.30 1.96
N LEU A 136 12.05 10.24 2.23
CA LEU A 136 12.71 11.13 3.19
C LEU A 136 12.60 12.59 2.76
N ASP A 137 12.82 12.88 1.47
CA ASP A 137 12.66 14.22 0.88
C ASP A 137 11.23 14.76 1.03
N ARG A 138 10.24 13.88 1.20
CA ARG A 138 8.82 14.22 1.44
C ARG A 138 8.45 14.31 2.91
N GLY A 139 9.42 14.22 3.82
CA GLY A 139 9.19 14.35 5.25
C GLY A 139 8.78 13.07 5.95
N ALA A 140 9.06 11.89 5.36
CA ALA A 140 8.99 10.65 6.11
C ALA A 140 9.99 10.70 7.28
N ASP A 141 9.51 10.46 8.50
CA ASP A 141 10.33 10.47 9.70
C ASP A 141 10.97 9.09 9.92
N PRO A 142 12.31 8.96 9.77
CA PRO A 142 13.02 7.71 9.99
C PRO A 142 12.99 7.25 11.46
N ASN A 143 12.63 8.13 12.39
CA ASN A 143 12.62 7.84 13.81
C ASN A 143 11.23 7.54 14.35
N MET A 144 10.19 7.52 13.51
CA MET A 144 8.82 7.28 13.96
C MET A 144 8.77 5.99 14.77
N ARG A 145 8.47 6.17 16.06
CA ARG A 145 8.46 5.10 17.04
C ARG A 145 7.16 4.36 16.91
N TYR A 146 7.30 3.09 16.57
CA TYR A 146 6.22 2.12 16.70
C TYR A 146 6.35 1.44 18.07
N GLU A 147 5.27 1.42 18.85
CA GLU A 147 5.20 0.76 20.17
C GLU A 147 5.09 -0.75 19.97
N LEU A 148 6.21 -1.46 20.18
CA LEU A 148 6.37 -2.91 20.01
C LEU A 148 5.76 -3.73 21.15
N ASP A 149 4.81 -3.17 21.90
CA ASP A 149 4.37 -3.72 23.19
C ASP A 149 3.75 -5.13 23.08
N TYR A 150 3.36 -5.54 21.86
CA TYR A 150 2.78 -6.86 21.57
C TYR A 150 3.45 -7.63 20.43
N THR A 151 4.61 -7.18 19.94
CA THR A 151 5.26 -7.79 18.77
C THR A 151 6.02 -9.07 19.15
N PRO A 152 5.70 -10.25 18.59
CA PRO A 152 6.44 -11.49 18.87
C PRO A 152 7.95 -11.32 18.57
N LEU A 153 8.81 -11.89 19.42
CA LEU A 153 10.28 -11.75 19.36
C LEU A 153 10.90 -11.91 17.95
N PRO A 154 10.49 -12.88 17.11
CA PRO A 154 11.03 -13.00 15.74
C PRO A 154 10.74 -11.78 14.87
N MET A 155 9.56 -11.19 15.04
CA MET A 155 9.15 -9.98 14.33
C MET A 155 9.91 -8.76 14.87
N LEU A 156 10.16 -8.71 16.19
CA LEU A 156 11.03 -7.72 16.82
C LEU A 156 12.43 -7.68 16.16
N PHE A 157 13.01 -8.83 15.81
CA PHE A 157 14.30 -8.89 15.11
C PHE A 157 14.24 -8.30 13.69
N LYS A 158 13.20 -8.61 12.91
CA LYS A 158 12.97 -8.00 11.59
C LYS A 158 12.86 -6.48 11.69
N TRP A 159 12.14 -5.97 12.69
CA TRP A 159 11.96 -4.53 12.92
C TRP A 159 13.18 -3.84 13.55
N LEU A 160 13.93 -4.51 14.43
CA LEU A 160 15.21 -4.01 14.91
C LEU A 160 16.19 -3.87 13.76
N THR A 161 16.19 -4.81 12.81
CA THR A 161 17.00 -4.70 11.61
C THR A 161 16.53 -3.56 10.70
N CYS A 162 15.21 -3.36 10.50
CA CYS A 162 14.70 -2.18 9.76
C CYS A 162 15.06 -0.87 10.47
N ARG A 163 14.91 -0.79 11.79
CA ARG A 163 15.26 0.40 12.59
C ARG A 163 16.75 0.70 12.56
N LEU A 164 17.60 -0.32 12.70
CA LEU A 164 19.06 -0.17 12.59
C LEU A 164 19.49 0.12 11.16
N LEU A 165 18.82 -0.42 10.14
CA LEU A 165 19.08 -0.13 8.73
C LEU A 165 18.65 1.30 8.37
N ILE A 166 17.49 1.76 8.84
CA ILE A 166 17.03 3.14 8.67
C ILE A 166 18.00 4.11 9.35
N ILE A 167 18.35 3.85 10.61
CA ILE A 167 19.34 4.66 11.34
C ILE A 167 20.70 4.58 10.63
N TYR A 168 21.14 3.43 10.14
CA TYR A 168 22.40 3.27 9.41
C TYR A 168 22.38 4.00 8.06
N LEU A 169 21.29 3.94 7.29
CA LEU A 169 21.14 4.67 6.02
C LEU A 169 21.14 6.19 6.25
N VAL A 170 20.46 6.66 7.30
CA VAL A 170 20.40 8.08 7.67
C VAL A 170 21.72 8.57 8.28
N VAL A 171 22.40 7.77 9.11
CA VAL A 171 23.61 8.17 9.85
C VAL A 171 24.91 7.89 9.08
N VAL A 172 24.96 6.84 8.25
CA VAL A 172 26.18 6.38 7.57
C VAL A 172 26.12 6.61 6.05
N GLY A 173 24.93 6.70 5.44
CA GLY A 173 24.74 6.78 3.99
C GLY A 173 24.55 8.18 3.37
N MET A 174 24.42 9.24 4.18
CA MET A 174 24.14 10.62 3.71
C MET A 174 25.34 11.58 3.77
N LEU A 175 26.57 11.10 4.03
CA LEU A 175 27.78 11.91 3.90
C LEU A 175 28.40 11.70 2.50
N PRO A 176 28.79 12.78 1.79
CA PRO A 176 29.44 12.67 0.47
C PRO A 176 30.80 11.97 0.55
#